data_AF-A0A0G1NP12-F1
#
_entry.id   AF-A0A0G1NP12-F1
#
_cell.length_a   1.000
_cell.length_b   1.000
_cell.length_c   1.000
_cell.angle_alpha   90.00
_cell.angle_beta   90.00
_cell.angle_gamma   90.00
#
_symmetry.space_group_name_H-M   'P 1'
#
loop_
_entity.id
_entity.type
_entity.pdbx_description
1 polymer ?
#
loop_
_entity_poly.entity_id
_entity_poly.type
_entity_poly.pdbx_seq_one_letter_code
_entity_poly.pdbx_strand_id
1 'polypeptide(L)'
;MLSFTKKQSGFTLIELLVVVAIIGLLSSVVMASLNSARAKARDAKRKVELKQIQAALEIYYNDNNAYPVVGTWWGLSVNGGSKTTSGANAYIPGLTPTYIPTLPADPSGVTTGWSGYLYRSNGSQYKLLSHATGPESFPGAGQPFYDPVRPTWAWMLCNGEPACSTW
;
A
#
# COMPACT_ATOMS: atom_id res chain seq x y z
N MET A 1 -61.98 -32.75 -15.79
CA MET A 1 -60.88 -31.77 -15.56
C MET A 1 -59.91 -32.42 -14.57
N LEU A 2 -58.81 -32.99 -15.04
CA LEU A 2 -57.85 -33.70 -14.19
C LEU A 2 -56.90 -32.69 -13.54
N SER A 3 -56.99 -32.53 -12.22
CA SER A 3 -56.11 -31.67 -11.42
C SER A 3 -54.87 -32.46 -11.02
N PHE A 4 -53.69 -32.06 -11.51
CA PHE A 4 -52.41 -32.60 -11.08
C PHE A 4 -51.97 -31.94 -9.76
N THR A 5 -52.19 -32.62 -8.64
CA THR A 5 -51.65 -32.19 -7.34
C THR A 5 -50.14 -32.37 -7.33
N LYS A 6 -49.40 -31.27 -7.43
CA LYS A 6 -47.94 -31.22 -7.38
C LYS A 6 -47.48 -31.63 -5.97
N LYS A 7 -46.88 -32.81 -5.81
CA LYS A 7 -46.25 -33.22 -4.54
C LYS A 7 -45.15 -32.21 -4.18
N GLN A 8 -45.30 -31.49 -3.06
CA GLN A 8 -44.22 -30.69 -2.51
C GLN A 8 -43.24 -31.63 -1.80
N SER A 9 -42.03 -31.74 -2.34
CA SER A 9 -40.91 -32.40 -1.69
C SER A 9 -40.27 -31.44 -0.69
N GLY A 10 -40.28 -31.79 0.60
CA GLY A 10 -39.53 -31.09 1.64
C GLY A 10 -38.09 -31.58 1.73
N PHE A 11 -37.17 -30.70 2.13
CA PHE A 11 -35.78 -31.08 2.44
C PHE A 11 -35.74 -31.94 3.71
N THR A 12 -34.89 -32.96 3.71
CA THR A 12 -34.59 -33.75 4.90
C THR A 12 -33.60 -33.03 5.79
N LEU A 13 -33.65 -33.30 7.10
CA LEU A 13 -32.69 -32.73 8.07
C LEU A 13 -31.24 -33.13 7.74
N ILE A 14 -31.03 -34.34 7.21
CA ILE A 14 -29.70 -34.82 6.84
C ILE A 14 -29.15 -34.11 5.59
N GLU A 15 -30.00 -33.79 4.61
CA GLU A 15 -29.60 -33.00 3.44
C GLU A 15 -29.13 -31.62 3.84
N LEU A 16 -29.85 -30.95 4.76
CA LEU A 16 -29.44 -29.63 5.24
C LEU A 16 -28.16 -29.69 6.09
N LEU A 17 -27.99 -30.75 6.89
CA LEU A 17 -26.79 -30.95 7.72
C LEU A 17 -25.53 -31.16 6.87
N VAL A 18 -25.60 -31.98 5.83
CA VAL A 18 -24.45 -32.21 4.92
C VAL A 18 -24.07 -30.93 4.18
N VAL A 19 -25.04 -30.13 3.76
CA VAL A 19 -24.78 -28.86 3.04
C VAL A 19 -24.02 -27.87 3.91
N VAL A 20 -24.47 -27.64 5.15
CA VAL A 20 -23.76 -26.71 6.04
C VAL A 20 -22.37 -27.22 6.43
N ALA A 21 -22.19 -28.55 6.53
CA ALA A 21 -20.88 -29.15 6.76
C ALA A 21 -19.91 -28.91 5.59
N ILE A 22 -20.36 -29.09 4.34
CA ILE A 22 -19.55 -28.83 3.14
C ILE A 22 -19.23 -27.34 3.00
N ILE A 23 -20.21 -26.45 3.21
CA ILE A 23 -20.00 -24.99 3.18
C ILE A 23 -18.98 -24.59 4.26
N GLY A 24 -19.10 -25.14 5.47
CA GLY A 24 -18.14 -24.92 6.55
C GLY A 24 -16.71 -25.30 6.17
N LEU A 25 -16.53 -26.50 5.60
CA LEU A 25 -15.23 -26.97 5.14
C LEU A 25 -14.64 -26.07 4.05
N LEU A 26 -15.40 -25.78 3.00
CA LEU A 26 -14.95 -24.95 1.87
C LEU A 26 -14.64 -23.51 2.30
N SER A 27 -15.48 -22.92 3.17
CA SER A 27 -15.30 -21.54 3.63
C SER A 27 -13.98 -21.33 4.38
N SER A 28 -13.53 -22.32 5.17
CA SER A 28 -12.28 -22.24 5.92
C SER A 28 -11.04 -22.13 5.01
N VAL A 29 -10.99 -22.92 3.93
CA VAL A 29 -9.89 -22.93 2.95
C VAL A 29 -9.87 -21.62 2.17
N VAL A 30 -11.03 -21.12 1.75
CA VAL A 30 -11.17 -19.86 1.01
C VAL A 30 -10.67 -18.69 1.86
N MET A 31 -11.00 -18.65 3.15
CA MET A 31 -10.61 -17.55 4.03
C MET A 31 -9.08 -17.42 4.20
N ALA A 32 -8.36 -18.54 4.31
CA ALA A 32 -6.90 -18.54 4.38
C ALA A 32 -6.27 -17.98 3.08
N SER A 33 -6.81 -18.36 1.91
CA SER A 33 -6.31 -17.89 0.62
C SER A 33 -6.55 -16.38 0.40
N LEU A 34 -7.67 -15.86 0.89
CA LEU A 34 -8.06 -14.45 0.71
C LEU A 34 -7.12 -13.48 1.45
N ASN A 35 -6.63 -13.87 2.63
CA ASN A 35 -5.71 -13.02 3.40
C ASN A 35 -4.37 -12.82 2.68
N SER A 36 -3.83 -13.88 2.06
CA SER A 36 -2.61 -13.78 1.25
C SER A 36 -2.83 -12.96 -0.02
N ALA A 37 -3.98 -13.14 -0.70
CA ALA A 37 -4.33 -12.37 -1.89
C ALA A 37 -4.45 -10.86 -1.59
N ARG A 38 -5.09 -10.50 -0.48
CA ARG A 38 -5.21 -9.11 -0.02
C ARG A 38 -3.84 -8.48 0.27
N ALA A 39 -2.93 -9.23 0.90
CA ALA A 39 -1.56 -8.74 1.12
C ALA A 39 -0.85 -8.44 -0.21
N LYS A 40 -0.82 -9.41 -1.13
CA LYS A 40 -0.22 -9.22 -2.47
C LYS A 40 -0.84 -8.06 -3.25
N ALA A 41 -2.15 -7.84 -3.13
CA ALA A 41 -2.84 -6.72 -3.77
C ALA A 41 -2.40 -5.36 -3.19
N ARG A 42 -2.19 -5.27 -1.86
CA ARG A 42 -1.61 -4.08 -1.24
C ARG A 42 -0.19 -3.85 -1.75
N ASP A 43 0.65 -4.89 -1.77
CA ASP A 43 2.03 -4.81 -2.24
C ASP A 43 2.13 -4.30 -3.69
N ALA A 44 1.26 -4.82 -4.57
CA ALA A 44 1.17 -4.36 -5.95
C ALA A 44 0.75 -2.88 -6.03
N LYS A 45 -0.26 -2.48 -5.24
CA LYS A 45 -0.72 -1.10 -5.17
C LYS A 45 0.39 -0.14 -4.71
N ARG A 46 1.16 -0.51 -3.69
CA ARG A 46 2.25 0.36 -3.21
C ARG A 46 3.34 0.56 -4.25
N LYS A 47 3.72 -0.49 -4.97
CA LYS A 47 4.71 -0.37 -6.06
C LYS A 47 4.25 0.62 -7.13
N VAL A 48 2.97 0.59 -7.47
CA VAL A 48 2.37 1.54 -8.43
C VAL A 48 2.38 2.96 -7.86
N GLU A 49 1.92 3.14 -6.62
CA GLU A 49 1.85 4.45 -5.96
C GLU A 49 3.24 5.09 -5.77
N LEU A 50 4.24 4.31 -5.35
CA LEU A 50 5.64 4.76 -5.26
C LEU A 50 6.15 5.25 -6.63
N LYS A 51 5.84 4.51 -7.71
CA LYS A 51 6.23 4.89 -9.08
C LYS A 51 5.50 6.14 -9.58
N GLN A 52 4.22 6.30 -9.23
CA GLN A 52 3.46 7.51 -9.54
C GLN A 52 4.06 8.74 -8.87
N ILE A 53 4.41 8.63 -7.58
CA ILE A 53 5.10 9.71 -6.86
C ILE A 53 6.45 10.00 -7.49
N GLN A 54 7.25 8.97 -7.79
CA GLN A 54 8.54 9.15 -8.47
C GLN A 54 8.38 9.92 -9.79
N ALA A 55 7.44 9.54 -10.64
CA ALA A 55 7.19 10.25 -11.89
C ALA A 55 6.84 11.73 -11.66
N ALA A 56 5.98 12.03 -10.67
CA ALA A 56 5.64 13.40 -10.30
C ALA A 56 6.86 14.18 -9.76
N LEU A 57 7.74 13.53 -8.99
CA LEU A 57 8.99 14.12 -8.48
C LEU A 57 9.95 14.47 -9.63
N GLU A 58 10.08 13.62 -10.64
CA GLU A 58 10.94 13.93 -11.80
C GLU A 58 10.38 15.11 -12.61
N ILE A 59 9.05 15.22 -12.76
CA ILE A 59 8.43 16.38 -13.42
C ILE A 59 8.66 17.64 -12.58
N TYR A 60 8.47 17.57 -11.26
CA TYR A 60 8.77 18.69 -10.36
C TYR A 60 10.22 19.15 -10.49
N TYR A 61 11.18 18.22 -10.56
CA TYR A 61 12.59 18.52 -10.72
C TYR A 61 12.86 19.25 -12.04
N ASN A 62 12.24 18.83 -13.14
CA ASN A 62 12.42 19.49 -14.44
C ASN A 62 11.97 20.95 -14.42
N ASP A 63 10.94 21.28 -13.65
CA ASP A 63 10.44 22.65 -13.53
C ASP A 63 11.23 23.51 -12.54
N ASN A 64 11.69 22.91 -11.43
CA ASN A 64 12.24 23.65 -10.29
C ASN A 64 13.76 23.48 -10.11
N ASN A 65 14.40 22.62 -10.90
CA ASN A 65 15.80 22.19 -10.77
C ASN A 65 16.19 21.65 -9.38
N ALA A 66 15.21 21.25 -8.59
CA ALA A 66 15.36 20.67 -7.26
C ALA A 66 14.14 19.83 -6.92
N TYR A 67 14.29 18.84 -6.05
CA TYR A 67 13.17 18.13 -5.43
C TYR A 67 12.61 18.92 -4.23
N PRO A 68 11.36 18.67 -3.81
CA PRO A 68 10.78 19.30 -2.62
C PRO A 68 11.60 19.01 -1.36
N VAL A 69 12.24 20.03 -0.79
CA VAL A 69 13.13 19.85 0.37
C VAL A 69 12.33 19.55 1.64
N VAL A 70 12.70 18.47 2.33
CA VAL A 70 12.21 18.14 3.67
C VAL A 70 13.40 17.68 4.53
N GLY A 71 13.75 18.48 5.54
CA GLY A 71 14.97 18.27 6.34
C GLY A 71 14.97 16.99 7.19
N THR A 72 13.79 16.41 7.43
CA THR A 72 13.57 15.18 8.17
C THR A 72 12.58 14.28 7.43
N TRP A 73 12.30 13.10 7.99
CA TRP A 73 11.28 12.20 7.46
C TRP A 73 9.87 12.79 7.63
N TRP A 74 9.16 12.91 6.51
CA TRP A 74 7.77 13.40 6.45
C TRP A 74 6.85 12.28 5.97
N GLY A 75 5.64 12.20 6.51
CA GLY A 75 4.66 11.18 6.12
C GLY A 75 3.26 11.50 6.60
N LEU A 76 2.27 10.78 6.08
CA LEU A 76 0.86 10.95 6.49
C LEU A 76 0.64 10.52 7.95
N SER A 77 1.33 9.46 8.37
CA SER A 77 1.10 8.79 9.66
C SER A 77 2.26 8.92 10.65
N VAL A 78 3.21 9.85 10.42
CA VAL A 78 4.37 10.03 11.32
C VAL A 78 3.99 10.75 12.61
N ASN A 79 4.33 10.15 13.76
CA ASN A 79 4.11 10.78 15.06
C ASN A 79 4.99 12.03 15.19
N GLY A 80 4.36 13.21 15.30
CA GLY A 80 5.02 14.52 15.32
C GLY A 80 5.06 15.28 13.97
N GLY A 81 4.55 14.69 12.88
CA GLY A 81 4.61 15.30 11.55
C GLY A 81 3.50 14.90 10.59
N SER A 82 2.30 14.51 11.06
CA SER A 82 1.16 14.22 10.18
C SER A 82 0.90 15.38 9.23
N LYS A 83 1.20 15.15 7.95
CA LYS A 83 0.97 16.04 6.83
C LYS A 83 -0.13 15.49 5.95
N THR A 84 -0.88 16.36 5.29
CA THR A 84 -2.05 15.97 4.50
C THR A 84 -1.64 15.22 3.23
N THR A 85 -2.61 14.68 2.51
CA THR A 85 -2.40 14.15 1.15
C THR A 85 -2.45 15.23 0.06
N SER A 86 -2.78 16.47 0.43
CA SER A 86 -2.99 17.57 -0.53
C SER A 86 -2.57 18.93 0.03
N GLY A 87 -2.08 19.80 -0.85
CA GLY A 87 -1.77 21.21 -0.57
C GLY A 87 -0.36 21.43 -0.01
N ALA A 88 -0.08 22.65 0.45
CA ALA A 88 1.25 23.05 0.93
C ALA A 88 1.75 22.26 2.15
N ASN A 89 0.82 21.72 2.94
CA ASN A 89 1.10 20.87 4.11
C ASN A 89 1.12 19.38 3.76
N ALA A 90 1.22 19.00 2.48
CA ALA A 90 1.31 17.61 2.10
C ALA A 90 2.65 16.99 2.50
N TYR A 91 2.72 15.66 2.67
CA TYR A 91 3.96 15.00 3.09
C TYR A 91 5.08 15.08 2.04
N ILE A 92 4.74 15.46 0.81
CA ILE A 92 5.66 15.98 -0.20
C ILE A 92 5.17 17.38 -0.60
N PRO A 93 5.82 18.46 -0.13
CA PRO A 93 5.34 19.81 -0.35
C PRO A 93 5.40 20.19 -1.84
N GLY A 94 4.41 20.94 -2.32
CA GLY A 94 4.38 21.45 -3.70
C GLY A 94 4.10 20.43 -4.80
N LEU A 95 4.04 19.12 -4.49
CA LEU A 95 3.75 18.09 -5.48
C LEU A 95 2.28 18.08 -5.90
N THR A 96 1.39 18.43 -4.97
CA THR A 96 -0.07 18.52 -5.21
C THR A 96 -0.54 19.97 -5.25
N PRO A 97 -1.56 20.30 -6.06
CA PRO A 97 -2.23 19.45 -7.04
C PRO A 97 -1.55 19.42 -8.43
N THR A 98 -0.48 20.20 -8.62
CA THR A 98 0.10 20.48 -9.94
C THR A 98 0.73 19.26 -10.63
N TYR A 99 1.50 18.45 -9.90
CA TYR A 99 2.25 17.32 -10.46
C TYR A 99 1.56 15.97 -10.23
N ILE A 100 0.75 15.90 -9.17
CA ILE A 100 -0.13 14.77 -8.86
C ILE A 100 -1.40 15.32 -8.20
N PRO A 101 -2.60 14.81 -8.51
CA PRO A 101 -3.85 15.37 -7.99
C PRO A 101 -3.95 15.26 -6.47
N THR A 102 -3.54 14.11 -5.92
CA THR A 102 -3.51 13.83 -4.49
C THR A 102 -2.40 12.84 -4.21
N LEU A 103 -1.65 13.03 -3.12
CA LEU A 103 -0.69 12.03 -2.67
C LEU A 103 -1.42 10.79 -2.15
N PRO A 104 -0.96 9.58 -2.48
CA PRO A 104 -1.57 8.36 -1.99
C PRO A 104 -1.34 8.18 -0.49
N ALA A 105 -2.25 7.45 0.14
CA ALA A 105 -2.15 6.96 1.50
C ALA A 105 -1.92 5.45 1.47
N ASP A 106 -1.24 4.91 2.48
CA ASP A 106 -0.93 3.49 2.50
C ASP A 106 -2.19 2.60 2.48
N PRO A 107 -2.28 1.58 1.62
CA PRO A 107 -3.46 0.73 1.51
C PRO A 107 -3.71 -0.17 2.72
N SER A 108 -2.78 -0.29 3.66
CA SER A 108 -3.02 -0.97 4.96
C SER A 108 -3.92 -0.16 5.89
N GLY A 109 -4.06 1.15 5.67
CA GLY A 109 -4.79 2.04 6.57
C GLY A 109 -4.08 2.29 7.91
N VAL A 110 -2.80 1.91 8.05
CA VAL A 110 -2.04 2.16 9.27
C VAL A 110 -1.78 3.66 9.42
N THR A 111 -2.30 4.23 10.50
CA THR A 111 -2.25 5.66 10.82
C THR A 111 -1.39 5.97 12.05
N THR A 112 -0.63 4.99 12.54
CA THR A 112 0.13 5.10 13.79
C THR A 112 1.63 4.95 13.57
N GLY A 113 2.42 5.77 14.29
CA GLY A 113 3.87 5.57 14.44
C GLY A 113 4.67 6.19 13.31
N TRP A 114 5.53 5.40 12.66
CA TRP A 114 6.31 5.81 11.48
C TRP A 114 5.85 5.07 10.22
N SER A 115 4.65 4.47 10.27
CA SER A 115 4.20 3.51 9.27
C SER A 115 3.57 4.18 8.06
N GLY A 116 3.70 3.59 6.87
CA GLY A 116 3.12 4.11 5.63
C GLY A 116 4.14 4.83 4.75
N TYR A 117 3.66 5.76 3.92
CA TYR A 117 4.53 6.49 3.01
C TYR A 117 5.34 7.56 3.73
N LEU A 118 6.66 7.48 3.58
CA LEU A 118 7.62 8.46 4.10
C LEU A 118 8.44 9.05 2.98
N TYR A 119 8.72 10.34 3.08
CA TYR A 119 9.53 11.09 2.13
C TYR A 119 10.62 11.86 2.85
N ARG A 120 11.82 11.86 2.29
CA ARG A 120 12.95 12.67 2.73
C ARG A 120 13.69 13.23 1.51
N SER A 121 14.09 14.50 1.53
CA SER A 121 14.89 15.09 0.45
C SER A 121 15.74 16.28 0.90
N ASN A 122 16.93 16.40 0.33
CA ASN A 122 17.82 17.56 0.49
C ASN A 122 17.78 18.52 -0.72
N GLY A 123 16.85 18.32 -1.66
CA GLY A 123 16.72 19.13 -2.88
C GLY A 123 17.45 18.56 -4.10
N SER A 124 18.56 17.85 -3.92
CA SER A 124 19.23 17.13 -5.01
C SER A 124 18.88 15.65 -5.03
N GLN A 125 18.59 15.09 -3.86
CA GLN A 125 18.34 13.68 -3.66
C GLN A 125 17.11 13.48 -2.80
N TYR A 126 16.42 12.36 -3.02
CA TYR A 126 15.27 11.96 -2.25
C TYR A 126 15.30 10.46 -1.93
N LYS A 127 14.58 10.12 -0.87
CA LYS A 127 14.19 8.75 -0.54
C LYS A 127 12.69 8.74 -0.22
N LEU A 128 11.98 7.88 -0.91
CA LEU A 128 10.56 7.59 -0.71
C LEU A 128 10.45 6.16 -0.18
N LEU A 129 9.74 5.97 0.92
CA LEU A 129 9.55 4.68 1.57
C LEU A 129 8.09 4.31 1.67
N SER A 130 7.79 3.02 1.58
CA SER A 130 6.67 2.39 2.27
C SER A 130 7.22 1.70 3.51
N HIS A 131 6.92 2.20 4.70
CA HIS A 131 7.59 1.81 5.94
C HIS A 131 6.68 1.05 6.90
N ALA A 132 7.09 -0.12 7.39
CA ALA A 132 6.42 -0.88 8.47
C ALA A 132 4.91 -1.13 8.26
N THR A 133 4.47 -1.42 7.03
CA THR A 133 3.06 -1.41 6.63
C THR A 133 2.27 -2.72 6.86
N GLY A 134 2.85 -3.71 7.55
CA GLY A 134 2.20 -4.98 7.91
C GLY A 134 2.88 -6.20 7.28
N PRO A 135 2.27 -7.40 7.34
CA PRO A 135 2.91 -8.64 6.86
C PRO A 135 2.96 -8.62 5.34
N GLU A 136 4.10 -8.19 4.81
CA GLU A 136 4.30 -7.88 3.40
C GLU A 136 5.49 -8.66 2.85
N SER A 137 5.49 -8.85 1.53
CA SER A 137 6.62 -9.47 0.85
C SER A 137 7.69 -8.42 0.58
N PHE A 138 8.73 -8.38 1.42
CA PHE A 138 9.85 -7.47 1.21
C PHE A 138 10.81 -7.99 0.12
N PRO A 139 11.37 -7.10 -0.72
CA PRO A 139 12.22 -7.51 -1.82
C PRO A 139 13.56 -7.97 -1.25
N GLY A 140 14.15 -9.01 -1.84
CA GLY A 140 15.54 -9.37 -1.56
C GLY A 140 16.52 -8.35 -2.16
N ALA A 141 17.77 -8.42 -1.73
CA ALA A 141 18.84 -7.59 -2.29
C ALA A 141 18.90 -7.70 -3.82
N GLY A 142 19.05 -6.56 -4.50
CA GLY A 142 19.11 -6.48 -5.96
C GLY A 142 17.75 -6.48 -6.68
N GLN A 143 16.64 -6.62 -5.96
CA GLN A 143 15.31 -6.46 -6.53
C GLN A 143 14.88 -4.98 -6.56
N PRO A 144 14.00 -4.58 -7.50
CA PRO A 144 13.40 -3.26 -7.47
C PRO A 144 12.74 -3.00 -6.10
N PHE A 145 12.83 -1.75 -5.64
CA PHE A 145 12.31 -1.30 -4.37
C PHE A 145 13.00 -1.82 -3.10
N TYR A 146 14.14 -2.51 -3.22
CA TYR A 146 14.93 -2.96 -2.07
C TYR A 146 15.51 -1.76 -1.29
N ASP A 147 15.28 -1.74 0.03
CA ASP A 147 15.96 -0.81 0.95
C ASP A 147 17.11 -1.53 1.68
N PRO A 148 18.39 -1.19 1.43
CA PRO A 148 19.51 -1.79 2.16
C PRO A 148 19.49 -1.45 3.66
N VAL A 149 18.86 -0.33 4.06
CA VAL A 149 18.75 0.08 5.47
C VAL A 149 17.64 -0.69 6.19
N ARG A 150 16.59 -1.10 5.46
CA ARG A 150 15.36 -1.68 6.02
C ARG A 150 14.89 -2.89 5.21
N PRO A 151 15.73 -3.93 5.09
CA PRO A 151 15.53 -5.00 4.10
C PRO A 151 14.30 -5.87 4.36
N THR A 152 13.80 -5.91 5.60
CA THR A 152 12.71 -6.81 6.03
C THR A 152 11.42 -6.08 6.39
N TRP A 153 11.34 -4.77 6.16
CA TRP A 153 10.22 -3.96 6.66
C TRP A 153 9.96 -2.66 5.90
N ALA A 154 10.63 -2.43 4.75
CA ALA A 154 10.31 -1.31 3.87
C ALA A 154 10.49 -1.60 2.37
N TRP A 155 9.75 -0.85 1.55
CA TRP A 155 10.07 -0.63 0.13
C TRP A 155 10.59 0.77 -0.08
N MET A 156 11.51 0.95 -1.03
CA MET A 156 12.14 2.23 -1.31
C MET A 156 12.13 2.63 -2.79
N LEU A 157 12.02 3.93 -3.07
CA LEU A 157 12.61 4.54 -4.26
C LEU A 157 13.52 5.70 -3.86
N CYS A 158 14.61 5.89 -4.60
CA CYS A 158 15.60 6.93 -4.35
C CYS A 158 16.31 7.28 -5.66
N ASN A 159 17.02 8.42 -5.71
CA ASN A 159 17.70 8.92 -6.91
C ASN A 159 19.23 9.11 -6.74
N GLY A 160 19.89 8.23 -5.97
CA GLY A 160 21.36 8.21 -5.85
C GLY A 160 21.86 8.18 -4.41
N GLU A 161 23.19 8.21 -4.25
CA GLU A 161 23.86 8.12 -2.95
C GLU A 161 24.21 9.49 -2.35
N PRO A 162 23.97 9.75 -1.05
CA PRO A 162 23.76 8.76 0.00
C PRO A 162 22.30 8.40 0.31
N ALA A 163 21.32 8.96 -0.42
CA ALA A 163 19.90 8.73 -0.13
C ALA A 163 19.54 7.25 -0.17
N CYS A 164 20.00 6.51 -1.19
CA CYS A 164 19.70 5.09 -1.33
C CYS A 164 20.29 4.20 -0.21
N SER A 165 21.55 4.41 0.18
CA SER A 165 22.22 3.51 1.13
C SER A 165 22.16 3.93 2.61
N THR A 166 21.93 5.20 2.92
CA THR A 166 22.13 5.70 4.30
C THR A 166 20.88 6.25 4.98
N TRP A 167 19.91 6.76 4.23
CA TRP A 167 18.75 7.45 4.82
C TRP A 167 17.74 6.46 5.40
#